data_AF-A0A2E4YDN7-F1
#
_entry.id   AF-A0A2E4YDN7-F1
#
_cell.length_a   1.000
_cell.length_b   1.000
_cell.length_c   1.000
_cell.angle_alpha   90.00
_cell.angle_beta   90.00
_cell.angle_gamma   90.00
#
_symmetry.space_group_name_H-M   'P 1'
#
loop_
_entity.id
_entity.type
_entity.pdbx_description
1 polymer ?
#
loop_
_entity_poly.entity_id
_entity_poly.type
_entity_poly.pdbx_seq_one_letter_code
_entity_poly.pdbx_strand_id
1 'polypeptide(L)' 'MDSSLVVDMWNTFKDSIDKKTIETVAETYVDTCADYGADDQCFRDALGSCDVLDNAINYYLDLEEDVDDDEDDWED' A
#
# COMPACT_ATOMS: atom_id res chain seq x y z
N MET A 1 0.37 -15.79 3.13
CA MET A 1 1.01 -15.20 1.93
C MET A 1 2.45 -14.88 2.30
N ASP A 2 3.41 -14.92 1.36
CA ASP A 2 4.81 -14.56 1.64
C ASP A 2 5.04 -13.06 1.36
N SER A 3 5.79 -12.37 2.21
CA SER A 3 6.07 -10.92 2.08
C SER A 3 6.76 -10.57 0.76
N SER A 4 7.68 -11.43 0.30
CA SER A 4 8.32 -11.30 -1.01
C SER A 4 7.32 -11.27 -2.17
N LEU A 5 6.24 -12.07 -2.11
CA LEU A 5 5.21 -12.08 -3.14
C LEU A 5 4.40 -10.78 -3.14
N VAL A 6 4.12 -10.21 -1.96
CA VAL A 6 3.47 -8.90 -1.83
C VAL A 6 4.31 -7.82 -2.52
N VAL A 7 5.60 -7.77 -2.20
CA VAL A 7 6.53 -6.80 -2.78
C VAL A 7 6.71 -6.99 -4.29
N ASP A 8 6.88 -8.23 -4.75
CA ASP A 8 7.10 -8.54 -6.17
C ASP A 8 5.88 -8.21 -7.04
N MET A 9 4.68 -8.52 -6.54
CA MET A 9 3.44 -8.21 -7.25
C MET A 9 3.22 -6.70 -7.33
N TRP A 10 3.40 -5.97 -6.22
CA TRP A 10 3.33 -4.50 -6.24
C TRP A 10 4.31 -3.89 -7.24
N ASN A 11 5.58 -4.28 -7.19
CA ASN A 11 6.61 -3.78 -8.10
C ASN A 11 6.37 -4.14 -9.57
N THR A 12 5.69 -5.25 -9.84
CA THR A 12 5.34 -5.65 -11.22
C THR A 12 4.28 -4.73 -11.83
N PHE A 13 3.31 -4.27 -11.03
CA PHE A 13 2.15 -3.55 -11.55
C PHE A 13 2.18 -2.03 -11.30
N LYS A 14 2.94 -1.54 -10.31
CA LYS A 14 2.90 -0.12 -9.92
C LYS A 14 3.19 0.86 -11.04
N ASP A 15 4.10 0.52 -11.95
CA ASP A 15 4.46 1.37 -13.10
C ASP A 15 3.34 1.46 -14.17
N SER A 16 2.34 0.59 -14.08
CA SER A 16 1.15 0.59 -14.95
C SER A 16 -0.04 1.33 -14.34
N ILE A 17 0.09 1.84 -13.11
CA ILE A 17 -0.97 2.55 -12.38
C ILE A 17 -0.83 4.06 -12.63
N ASP A 18 -1.95 4.76 -12.80
CA ASP A 18 -1.94 6.21 -12.91
C ASP A 18 -1.50 6.83 -11.57
N LYS A 19 -0.56 7.78 -11.63
CA LYS A 19 0.01 8.43 -10.44
C LYS A 19 -1.04 9.12 -9.58
N LYS A 20 -2.15 9.59 -10.17
CA LYS A 20 -3.24 10.22 -9.42
C LYS A 20 -4.01 9.24 -8.55
N THR A 21 -3.94 7.94 -8.85
CA THR A 21 -4.71 6.89 -8.17
C THR A 21 -3.83 5.90 -7.42
N ILE A 22 -2.51 6.11 -7.40
CA ILE A 22 -1.56 5.08 -6.95
C ILE A 22 -1.73 4.76 -5.46
N GLU A 23 -2.01 5.76 -4.62
CA GLU A 23 -2.25 5.59 -3.17
C GLU A 23 -3.51 4.74 -2.93
N THR A 24 -4.66 5.11 -3.54
CA THR A 24 -5.93 4.36 -3.41
C THR A 24 -5.81 2.92 -3.93
N VAL A 25 -5.03 2.70 -4.99
CA VAL A 25 -4.78 1.35 -5.50
C VAL A 25 -3.86 0.57 -4.56
N ALA A 26 -2.90 1.23 -3.90
CA ALA A 26 -2.04 0.59 -2.89
C ALA A 26 -2.85 0.13 -1.68
N GLU A 27 -3.77 0.95 -1.17
CA GLU A 27 -4.70 0.57 -0.10
C GLU A 27 -5.54 -0.65 -0.49
N THR A 28 -6.19 -0.59 -1.66
CA THR A 28 -6.99 -1.71 -2.17
C THR A 28 -6.15 -2.97 -2.37
N TYR A 29 -4.89 -2.81 -2.78
CA TYR A 29 -3.95 -3.91 -2.96
C TYR A 29 -3.60 -4.58 -1.63
N VAL A 30 -3.35 -3.79 -0.57
CA VAL A 30 -3.09 -4.30 0.78
C VAL A 30 -4.31 -5.02 1.33
N ASP A 31 -5.51 -4.44 1.22
CA ASP A 31 -6.77 -5.08 1.62
C ASP A 31 -6.97 -6.43 0.91
N THR A 32 -6.72 -6.45 -0.40
CA THR A 32 -6.83 -7.67 -1.21
C THR A 32 -5.82 -8.73 -0.75
N CYS A 33 -4.58 -8.33 -0.45
CA CYS A 33 -3.58 -9.27 0.07
C CYS A 33 -4.01 -9.87 1.43
N ALA A 34 -4.61 -9.06 2.30
CA ALA A 34 -5.16 -9.51 3.58
C ALA A 34 -6.29 -10.52 3.38
N ASP A 35 -7.24 -10.23 2.47
CA ASP A 35 -8.33 -11.14 2.10
C ASP A 35 -7.83 -12.51 1.59
N TYR A 36 -6.67 -12.51 0.91
CA TYR A 36 -6.00 -13.73 0.43
C TYR A 36 -4.99 -14.34 1.42
N GLY A 37 -4.95 -13.86 2.66
CA GLY A 37 -4.21 -14.46 3.77
C GLY A 37 -2.78 -13.97 3.95
N ALA A 38 -2.48 -12.73 3.58
CA ALA A 38 -1.39 -11.98 4.20
C ALA A 38 -1.80 -11.57 5.62
N ASP A 39 -0.91 -11.74 6.59
CA ASP A 39 -1.11 -11.31 7.98
C ASP A 39 -0.24 -10.08 8.29
N ASP A 40 -0.42 -9.50 9.48
CA ASP A 40 0.31 -8.31 9.90
C ASP A 40 1.82 -8.49 9.85
N GLN A 41 2.33 -9.70 10.13
CA GLN A 41 3.76 -9.99 10.07
C GLN A 41 4.26 -9.96 8.62
N CYS A 42 3.50 -10.53 7.69
CA CYS A 42 3.78 -10.47 6.26
C CYS A 42 3.87 -9.01 5.78
N PHE A 43 2.98 -8.12 6.23
CA PHE A 43 3.04 -6.71 5.86
C PHE A 43 4.21 -5.97 6.51
N ARG A 44 4.51 -6.23 7.80
CA ARG A 44 5.70 -5.67 8.46
C ARG A 44 7.01 -6.06 7.78
N ASP A 45 7.09 -7.28 7.27
CA ASP A 45 8.26 -7.77 6.54
C ASP A 45 8.36 -7.20 5.10
N ALA A 46 7.27 -6.63 4.58
CA ALA A 46 7.23 -5.97 3.27
C ALA A 46 7.57 -4.47 3.33
N LEU A 47 7.59 -3.87 4.52
CA LEU A 47 7.95 -2.47 4.74
C LEU A 47 9.38 -2.16 4.29
N GLY A 48 9.60 -0.92 3.82
CA GLY A 48 10.89 -0.44 3.34
C GLY A 48 11.21 -0.86 1.90
N SER A 49 10.23 -1.42 1.19
CA SER A 49 10.37 -1.85 -0.19
C SER A 49 9.91 -0.79 -1.19
N CYS A 50 8.93 0.03 -0.83
CA CYS A 50 8.38 1.10 -1.67
C CYS A 50 7.52 2.06 -0.83
N ASP A 51 7.84 3.35 -0.86
CA ASP A 51 7.15 4.39 -0.07
C ASP A 51 5.62 4.33 -0.15
N VAL A 52 5.06 4.22 -1.36
CA VAL A 52 3.60 4.12 -1.58
C VAL A 52 2.98 2.86 -0.95
N LEU A 53 3.69 1.74 -1.02
CA LEU A 53 3.21 0.49 -0.41
C LEU A 53 3.34 0.56 1.12
N ASP A 54 4.42 1.18 1.60
CA ASP A 54 4.68 1.35 3.02
C ASP A 54 3.60 2.22 3.68
N ASN A 55 3.17 3.30 3.02
CA ASN A 55 2.05 4.13 3.46
C ASN A 55 0.75 3.33 3.60
N ALA A 56 0.39 2.55 2.57
CA ALA A 56 -0.82 1.73 2.59
C ALA A 56 -0.77 0.63 3.67
N ILE A 57 0.41 0.02 3.88
CA ILE A 57 0.62 -0.96 4.95
C ILE A 57 0.47 -0.31 6.33
N ASN A 58 1.05 0.86 6.53
CA ASN A 58 0.94 1.58 7.81
C ASN A 58 -0.51 1.94 8.12
N TYR A 59 -1.26 2.40 7.12
CA TYR A 59 -2.70 2.65 7.24
C TYR A 59 -3.48 1.39 7.61
N TYR A 60 -3.25 0.26 6.92
CA TYR A 60 -3.90 -1.01 7.23
C TYR A 60 -3.60 -1.51 8.65
N LEU A 61 -2.36 -1.35 9.11
CA LEU A 61 -1.92 -1.82 10.42
C LEU A 61 -2.28 -0.87 11.57
N ASP A 62 -2.98 0.24 11.29
CA ASP A 62 -3.23 1.32 12.26
C ASP A 62 -1.92 1.79 12.95
N LEU A 63 -0.81 1.72 12.22
CA LEU A 63 0.49 2.21 12.67
C LEU A 63 0.50 3.70 12.37
N GLU A 64 0.01 4.50 13.32
CA GLU A 64 0.05 5.97 13.25
C GLU A 64 1.43 6.46 12.76
N GLU A 65 1.50 6.86 11.51
CA GLU A 65 2.50 7.77 10.99
C GLU A 65 1.73 8.78 10.14
N ASP A 66 1.62 10.02 10.62
CA ASP A 66 0.99 11.17 9.94
C ASP A 66 1.45 11.22 8.47
N VAL A 67 0.64 10.69 7.55
CA VAL A 67 0.83 10.93 6.12
C VAL A 67 -0.06 12.11 5.77
N ASP A 68 0.60 13.21 5.43
CA ASP A 68 0.02 14.50 5.04
C ASP A 68 -1.13 14.27 4.05
N ASP A 69 -2.34 14.62 4.50
CA ASP A 69 -3.55 14.70 3.71
C ASP A 69 -3.41 15.86 2.72
N ASP A 70 -2.65 15.67 1.65
CA ASP A 70 -2.69 16.52 0.46
C ASP A 70 -4.01 16.25 -0.31
N GLU A 71 -5.14 16.44 0.36
CA GLU A 71 -6.47 16.61 -0.25
C GLU A 71 -6.58 18.06 -0.76
N ASP A 72 -5.82 18.37 -1.82
CA ASP A 72 -5.95 19.64 -2.57
C ASP A 72 -6.33 19.37 -4.04
N ASP A 73 -7.52 18.81 -4.27
CA ASP A 73 -8.24 18.97 -5.56
C ASP A 73 -9.76 18.74 -5.48
N TRP A 74 -10.44 19.31 -4.48
CA TRP A 74 -11.90 19.53 -4.51
C TRP A 74 -12.25 21.01 -4.74
N GLU A 75 -11.68 21.63 -5.78
CA GLU A 75 -12.14 22.95 -6.24
C GLU A 75 -13.18 22.83 -7.40
N ASP A 76 -14.45 23.00 -7.01
CA ASP A 76 -15.66 23.48 -7.74
C ASP A 76 -16.00 22.92 -9.15
#